data_AF-A0A349YIW5-F1
#
_entry.id   AF-A0A349YIW5-F1
#
_cell.length_a   1.000
_cell.length_b   1.000
_cell.length_c   1.000
_cell.angle_alpha   90.00
_cell.angle_beta   90.00
_cell.angle_gamma   90.00
#
_symmetry.space_group_name_H-M   'P 1'
#
loop_
_entity.id
_entity.type
_entity.pdbx_description
1 polymer ?
#
loop_
_entity_poly.entity_id
_entity_poly.type
_entity_poly.pdbx_seq_one_letter_code
_entity_poly.pdbx_strand_id
1 'polypeptide(L)'
;MAALKGYYAVAETKQGNSHYSYAIYDDGNIYKVGDQIIVSGRCGAVLEITNILAPEEVTTNICAEVICKVNTTAYDERVKNRKKAEKLKKEMDKMIKAMDESKKYEMYAEENPELAEMLNEYKSLV
;
A
#
# COMPACT_ATOMS: atom_id res chain seq x y z
N MET A 1 -6.85 -3.17 30.78
CA MET A 1 -7.93 -2.17 30.66
C MET A 1 -9.20 -2.81 31.17
N ALA A 2 -10.11 -2.02 31.77
CA ALA A 2 -11.39 -2.54 32.23
C ALA A 2 -12.28 -2.88 31.01
N ALA A 3 -13.19 -3.85 31.19
CA ALA A 3 -14.17 -4.17 30.15
C ALA A 3 -15.14 -3.01 29.97
N LEU A 4 -15.36 -2.62 28.71
CA LEU A 4 -16.31 -1.60 28.30
C LEU A 4 -17.74 -2.13 28.40
N LYS A 5 -18.72 -1.23 28.53
CA LYS A 5 -20.16 -1.53 28.64
C LYS A 5 -20.98 -0.44 27.98
N GLY A 6 -22.20 -0.76 27.55
CA GLY A 6 -23.14 0.23 27.00
C GLY A 6 -22.97 0.52 25.50
N TYR A 7 -22.13 -0.25 24.81
CA TYR A 7 -22.06 -0.26 23.36
C TYR A 7 -23.21 -1.08 22.78
N TYR A 8 -23.70 -0.70 21.59
CA TYR A 8 -24.85 -1.35 20.96
C TYR A 8 -24.44 -2.46 19.98
N ALA A 9 -23.19 -2.43 19.51
CA ALA A 9 -22.65 -3.41 18.57
C ALA A 9 -21.14 -3.56 18.76
N VAL A 10 -20.55 -4.55 18.08
CA VAL A 10 -19.12 -4.82 18.11
C VAL A 10 -18.58 -4.94 16.68
N ALA A 11 -17.56 -4.15 16.35
CA ALA A 11 -16.79 -4.30 15.13
C ALA A 11 -15.72 -5.37 15.31
N GLU A 12 -15.71 -6.37 14.43
CA GLU A 12 -14.58 -7.26 14.27
C GLU A 12 -13.64 -6.73 13.18
N THR A 13 -12.33 -6.81 13.41
CA THR A 13 -11.30 -6.48 12.43
C THR A 13 -10.27 -7.61 12.37
N LYS A 14 -9.54 -7.71 11.25
CA LYS A 14 -8.42 -8.63 11.11
C LYS A 14 -7.09 -7.89 11.16
N GLN A 15 -6.24 -8.28 12.10
CA GLN A 15 -4.87 -7.76 12.24
C GLN A 15 -3.89 -8.92 12.16
N GLY A 16 -3.18 -9.01 11.03
CA GLY A 16 -2.37 -10.18 10.72
C GLY A 16 -3.23 -11.44 10.62
N ASN A 17 -2.95 -12.43 11.49
CA ASN A 17 -3.68 -13.69 11.54
C ASN A 17 -4.74 -13.75 12.65
N SER A 18 -4.94 -12.66 13.39
CA SER A 18 -5.82 -12.60 14.55
C SER A 18 -6.99 -11.66 14.33
N HIS A 19 -8.14 -12.01 14.91
CA HIS A 19 -9.34 -11.19 14.92
C HIS A 19 -9.41 -10.41 16.23
N TYR A 20 -9.82 -9.15 16.14
CA TYR A 20 -9.94 -8.25 17.28
C TYR A 20 -11.27 -7.53 17.24
N SER A 21 -11.87 -7.40 18.41
CA SER A 21 -13.22 -6.87 18.59
C SER A 21 -13.20 -5.53 19.29
N TYR A 22 -14.00 -4.60 18.79
CA TYR A 22 -14.05 -3.21 19.23
C TYR A 22 -15.50 -2.79 19.48
N ALA A 23 -15.76 -2.14 20.62
CA ALA A 23 -17.07 -1.62 20.95
C ALA A 23 -17.50 -0.53 19.96
N ILE A 24 -18.77 -0.54 19.56
CA ILE A 24 -19.42 0.51 18.79
C ILE A 24 -20.50 1.16 19.68
N TYR A 25 -20.30 2.43 20.01
CA TYR A 25 -21.29 3.26 20.69
C TYR A 25 -22.11 4.04 19.67
N ASP A 26 -23.30 4.48 20.09
CA ASP A 26 -24.13 5.37 19.29
C ASP A 26 -23.49 6.78 19.28
N ASP A 27 -22.63 7.00 18.29
CA ASP A 27 -21.91 8.24 18.02
C ASP A 27 -22.54 9.03 16.86
N GLY A 28 -23.74 8.64 16.43
CA GLY A 28 -24.44 9.19 15.27
C GLY A 28 -23.95 8.68 13.91
N ASN A 29 -22.99 7.75 13.86
CA ASN A 29 -22.53 7.11 12.63
C ASN A 29 -23.17 5.73 12.43
N ILE A 30 -23.35 5.36 11.15
CA ILE A 30 -23.73 4.00 10.76
C ILE A 30 -22.49 3.28 10.25
N TYR A 31 -22.06 2.27 11.00
CA TYR A 31 -20.94 1.40 10.65
C TYR A 31 -21.42 0.18 9.86
N LYS A 32 -20.63 -0.23 8.86
CA LYS A 32 -20.86 -1.44 8.07
C LYS A 32 -19.55 -2.16 7.74
N VAL A 33 -19.65 -3.43 7.35
CA VAL A 33 -18.51 -4.21 6.83
C VAL A 33 -17.87 -3.48 5.65
N GLY A 34 -16.53 -3.44 5.64
CA GLY A 34 -15.71 -2.73 4.66
C GLY A 34 -15.41 -1.26 5.02
N ASP A 35 -16.04 -0.71 6.06
CA ASP A 35 -15.70 0.62 6.53
C ASP A 35 -14.29 0.65 7.14
N GLN A 36 -13.55 1.70 6.83
CA GLN A 36 -12.25 1.99 7.43
C GLN A 36 -12.46 2.78 8.72
N ILE A 37 -11.81 2.37 9.80
CA ILE A 37 -11.99 2.93 11.14
C ILE A 37 -10.66 3.15 11.85
N ILE A 38 -10.69 4.06 12.83
CA ILE A 38 -9.67 4.17 13.87
C ILE A 38 -10.27 3.67 15.17
N VAL A 39 -9.44 3.01 15.97
CA VAL A 39 -9.84 2.39 17.24
C VAL A 39 -8.99 2.92 18.39
N SER A 40 -9.51 2.84 19.60
CA SER A 40 -8.77 3.14 20.82
C SER A 40 -7.80 2.01 21.19
N GLY A 41 -6.93 2.28 22.16
CA GLY A 41 -5.96 1.33 22.67
C GLY A 41 -4.64 1.36 21.88
N ARG A 42 -4.04 0.19 21.67
CA ARG A 42 -2.65 0.08 21.17
C ARG A 42 -2.53 0.11 19.65
N CYS A 43 -3.61 -0.15 18.91
CA CYS A 43 -3.56 -0.17 17.46
C CYS A 43 -3.59 1.26 16.92
N GLY A 44 -2.49 1.68 16.29
CA GLY A 44 -2.36 3.01 15.66
C GLY A 44 -2.61 3.00 14.15
N ALA A 45 -3.12 1.91 13.59
CA ALA A 45 -3.38 1.77 12.16
C ALA A 45 -4.87 2.00 11.84
N VAL A 46 -5.14 2.38 10.60
CA VAL A 46 -6.50 2.32 10.05
C VAL A 46 -6.84 0.84 9.83
N LEU A 47 -8.01 0.43 10.33
CA LEU A 47 -8.49 -0.95 10.23
C LEU A 47 -9.75 -1.00 9.39
N GLU A 48 -9.99 -2.15 8.77
CA GLU A 48 -11.23 -2.44 8.07
C GLU A 48 -12.14 -3.31 8.94
N ILE A 49 -13.42 -2.94 9.04
CA ILE A 49 -14.44 -3.78 9.67
C ILE A 49 -14.69 -5.01 8.80
N THR A 50 -14.39 -6.20 9.32
CA THR A 50 -14.65 -7.47 8.65
C THR A 50 -15.99 -8.07 9.01
N ASN A 51 -16.51 -7.76 10.21
CA ASN A 51 -17.82 -8.20 10.66
C ASN A 51 -18.42 -7.23 11.68
N ILE A 52 -19.74 -7.23 11.82
CA ILE A 52 -20.45 -6.52 12.89
C ILE A 52 -21.27 -7.54 13.66
N LEU A 53 -21.01 -7.63 14.95
CA LEU A 53 -21.62 -8.60 15.86
C LEU A 53 -22.51 -7.87 16.86
N ALA A 54 -23.57 -8.55 17.30
CA ALA A 54 -24.32 -8.11 18.46
C ALA A 54 -23.47 -8.31 19.73
N PRO A 55 -23.62 -7.45 20.77
CA PRO A 55 -22.83 -7.58 22.01
C PRO A 55 -22.89 -8.96 22.66
N GLU A 56 -24.02 -9.67 22.54
CA GLU A 56 -24.26 -10.98 23.15
C GLU A 56 -23.52 -12.13 22.43
N GLU A 57 -23.14 -11.92 21.16
CA GLU A 57 -22.41 -12.93 20.36
C GLU A 57 -20.92 -12.98 20.72
N VAL A 58 -20.43 -12.00 21.48
CA VAL A 58 -19.02 -11.85 21.81
C VAL A 58 -18.73 -12.38 23.21
N THR A 59 -17.92 -13.44 23.28
CA THR A 59 -17.56 -14.10 24.55
C THR A 59 -16.35 -13.46 25.24
N THR A 60 -15.60 -12.61 24.55
CA THR A 60 -14.39 -11.97 25.06
C THR A 60 -14.67 -10.57 25.62
N ASN A 61 -13.87 -10.17 26.61
CA ASN A 61 -13.98 -8.83 27.18
C ASN A 61 -13.53 -7.76 26.18
N ILE A 62 -14.47 -6.93 25.74
CA ILE A 62 -14.17 -5.77 24.91
C ILE A 62 -13.53 -4.67 25.76
N CYS A 63 -12.31 -4.27 25.42
CA CYS A 63 -11.52 -3.28 26.16
C CYS A 63 -11.12 -2.05 25.33
N ALA A 64 -11.53 -2.02 24.06
CA ALA A 64 -11.24 -0.96 23.10
C ALA A 64 -12.48 -0.69 22.25
N GLU A 65 -12.54 0.47 21.63
CA GLU A 65 -13.72 0.97 20.93
C GLU A 65 -13.36 1.60 19.59
N VAL A 66 -14.34 1.67 18.71
CA VAL A 66 -14.26 2.44 17.48
C VAL A 66 -14.33 3.93 17.84
N ILE A 67 -13.33 4.70 17.40
CA ILE A 67 -13.27 6.16 17.64
C ILE A 67 -14.02 6.90 16.54
N CYS A 68 -13.77 6.54 15.28
CA CYS A 68 -14.45 7.14 14.13
C CYS A 68 -14.22 6.33 12.85
N LYS A 69 -15.06 6.63 11.86
CA LYS A 69 -14.87 6.23 10.47
C LYS A 69 -13.88 7.15 9.76
N VAL A 70 -13.05 6.58 8.90
CA VAL A 70 -12.03 7.31 8.12
C VAL A 70 -12.25 7.09 6.63
N ASN A 71 -12.04 8.15 5.84
CA ASN A 71 -11.95 8.04 4.40
C ASN A 71 -10.48 8.13 3.96
N THR A 72 -9.93 7.02 3.47
CA THR A 72 -8.53 6.93 3.02
C THR A 72 -8.36 7.03 1.51
N THR A 73 -9.43 7.15 0.73
CA THR A 73 -9.40 7.03 -0.74
C THR A 73 -8.35 7.94 -1.39
N ALA A 74 -8.31 9.21 -1.00
CA ALA A 74 -7.34 10.16 -1.54
C ALA A 74 -5.88 9.80 -1.17
N TYR A 75 -5.66 9.22 0.01
CA TYR A 75 -4.33 8.74 0.41
C TYR A 75 -3.92 7.50 -0.40
N ASP A 76 -4.83 6.54 -0.56
CA ASP A 76 -4.58 5.29 -1.27
C ASP A 76 -4.25 5.53 -2.75
N GLU A 77 -4.92 6.50 -3.38
CA GLU A 77 -4.59 6.96 -4.73
C GLU A 77 -3.17 7.50 -4.83
N ARG A 78 -2.73 8.34 -3.88
CA ARG A 78 -1.35 8.85 -3.86
C ARG A 78 -0.33 7.72 -3.69
N VAL A 79 -0.61 6.74 -2.84
CA VAL A 79 0.25 5.56 -2.65
C VAL A 79 0.35 4.75 -3.96
N LYS A 80 -0.78 4.48 -4.61
CA LYS A 80 -0.85 3.75 -5.88
C LYS A 80 -0.06 4.47 -6.97
N ASN A 81 -0.18 5.80 -7.07
CA ASN A 81 0.54 6.60 -8.06
C ASN A 81 2.05 6.58 -7.83
N ARG A 82 2.53 6.69 -6.59
CA ARG A 82 3.97 6.57 -6.27
C ARG A 82 4.52 5.21 -6.68
N LYS A 83 3.82 4.11 -6.36
CA LYS A 83 4.24 2.76 -6.77
C LYS A 83 4.31 2.59 -8.29
N LYS A 84 3.33 3.12 -9.02
CA LYS A 84 3.34 3.12 -10.49
C LYS A 84 4.50 3.93 -11.05
N ALA A 85 4.72 5.14 -10.54
CA ALA A 85 5.82 6.00 -10.98
C ALA A 85 7.20 5.37 -10.71
N GLU A 86 7.39 4.75 -9.54
CA GLU A 86 8.64 4.06 -9.22
C GLU A 86 8.88 2.86 -10.14
N LYS A 87 7.85 2.05 -10.42
CA LYS A 87 7.95 0.92 -11.35
C LYS A 87 8.29 1.41 -12.76
N LEU A 88 7.59 2.43 -13.25
CA LEU A 88 7.82 3.01 -14.57
C LEU A 88 9.24 3.57 -14.69
N LYS A 89 9.71 4.31 -13.68
CA LYS A 89 11.08 4.82 -13.64
C LYS A 89 12.10 3.68 -13.72
N LYS A 90 11.93 2.61 -12.94
CA LYS A 90 12.83 1.44 -12.99
C LYS A 90 12.82 0.76 -14.36
N GLU A 91 11.68 0.70 -15.05
CA GLU A 91 11.58 0.16 -16.41
C GLU A 91 12.28 1.06 -17.42
N MET A 92 12.07 2.38 -17.34
CA MET A 92 12.77 3.37 -18.17
C MET A 92 14.29 3.30 -17.96
N ASP A 93 14.76 3.30 -16.71
CA ASP A 93 16.19 3.22 -16.37
C ASP A 93 16.83 1.94 -16.91
N LYS A 94 16.11 0.80 -16.88
CA LYS A 94 16.57 -0.46 -17.48
C LYS A 94 16.68 -0.38 -19.00
N MET A 95 15.68 0.21 -19.66
CA MET A 95 15.70 0.39 -21.13
C MET A 95 16.85 1.29 -21.56
N ILE A 96 17.06 2.41 -20.86
CA ILE A 96 18.18 3.32 -21.10
C ILE A 96 19.50 2.59 -20.92
N LYS A 97 19.69 1.86 -19.81
CA LYS A 97 20.94 1.13 -19.57
C LYS A 97 21.24 0.10 -20.68
N ALA A 98 20.22 -0.64 -21.15
CA ALA A 98 20.38 -1.59 -22.25
C ALA A 98 20.72 -0.90 -23.59
N MET A 99 20.14 0.27 -23.84
CA MET A 99 20.49 1.10 -25.00
C MET A 99 21.90 1.70 -24.90
N ASP A 100 22.28 2.24 -23.74
CA ASP A 100 23.63 2.78 -23.50
C ASP A 100 24.71 1.70 -23.65
N GLU A 101 24.46 0.46 -23.22
CA GLU A 101 25.39 -0.65 -23.39
C GLU A 101 25.54 -1.09 -24.86
N SER A 102 24.48 -0.97 -25.68
CA SER A 102 24.50 -1.37 -27.10
C SER A 102 24.95 -0.27 -28.05
N LYS A 103 24.65 1.00 -27.74
CA LYS A 103 24.98 2.17 -28.57
C LYS A 103 26.20 2.95 -28.11
N LYS A 104 26.87 2.54 -27.04
CA LYS A 104 28.04 3.25 -26.50
C LYS A 104 29.11 3.51 -27.56
N TYR A 105 29.46 2.48 -28.33
CA TYR A 105 30.47 2.60 -29.38
C TYR A 105 29.93 3.38 -30.59
N GLU A 106 28.66 3.23 -30.94
CA GLU A 106 28.03 4.00 -32.02
C GLU A 106 28.00 5.51 -31.69
N MET A 107 27.63 5.89 -30.47
CA MET A 107 27.61 7.29 -30.02
C MET A 107 29.01 7.90 -29.92
N TYR A 108 30.01 7.16 -29.45
CA TYR A 108 31.39 7.69 -29.42
C TYR A 108 32.08 7.70 -30.79
N ALA A 109 31.70 6.80 -31.71
CA ALA A 109 32.20 6.77 -33.07
C ALA A 109 31.70 7.97 -33.90
N GLU A 110 30.51 8.50 -33.60
CA GLU A 110 29.99 9.72 -34.27
C GLU A 110 30.90 10.94 -34.06
N GLU A 111 31.58 11.05 -32.92
CA GLU A 111 32.49 12.17 -32.60
C GLU A 111 33.98 11.82 -32.70
N ASN A 112 34.35 10.55 -32.90
CA ASN A 112 35.74 10.09 -33.02
C ASN A 112 35.95 9.22 -34.29
N PRO A 113 36.62 9.75 -35.34
CA PRO A 113 36.85 9.06 -36.60
C PRO A 113 37.62 7.73 -36.48
N GLU A 114 38.61 7.65 -35.59
CA GLU A 114 39.38 6.41 -35.38
C GLU A 114 38.51 5.31 -34.76
N LEU A 115 37.65 5.69 -33.80
CA LEU A 115 36.74 4.74 -33.18
C LEU A 115 35.66 4.24 -34.16
N ALA A 116 35.24 5.08 -35.11
CA ALA A 116 34.30 4.71 -36.17
C ALA A 116 34.86 3.65 -37.12
N GLU A 117 36.13 3.76 -37.53
CA GLU A 117 36.80 2.74 -38.34
C GLU A 117 36.88 1.41 -37.58
N MET A 118 37.31 1.43 -36.31
CA MET A 118 37.38 0.21 -35.49
C MET A 118 36.02 -0.46 -35.28
N LEU A 119 34.95 0.32 -35.12
CA LEU A 119 33.59 -0.20 -34.97
C LEU A 119 33.07 -0.83 -36.27
N ASN A 120 33.35 -0.21 -37.43
CA ASN A 120 32.97 -0.75 -38.73
C ASN A 120 33.70 -2.07 -39.04
N GLU A 121 34.99 -2.14 -38.70
CA GLU A 121 35.77 -3.36 -38.87
C GLU A 121 35.23 -4.48 -37.97
N TYR A 122 34.94 -4.21 -36.69
CA TYR A 122 34.33 -5.18 -35.79
C TYR A 122 32.98 -5.71 -36.32
N LYS A 123 32.11 -4.85 -36.84
CA LYS A 123 30.81 -5.23 -37.46
C LYS A 123 30.95 -6.08 -38.73
N SER A 124 32.10 -6.03 -39.41
CA SER A 124 32.36 -6.85 -40.60
C SER A 124 32.83 -8.26 -40.27
N LEU A 125 33.22 -8.51 -39.02
CA LEU A 125 33.79 -9.77 -38.54
C LEU A 125 32.79 -10.65 -37.78
N VAL A 126 31.60 -10.13 -37.47
CA VAL A 126 30.51 -10.81 -36.74
C VAL A 126 29.25 -10.76 -37.58
#